data_AF-A0A7W9DPF2-F1
#
_entry.id   AF-A0A7W9DPF2-F1
#
_cell.length_a   1.000
_cell.length_b   1.000
_cell.length_c   1.000
_cell.angle_alpha   90.00
_cell.angle_beta   90.00
_cell.angle_gamma   90.00
#
_symmetry.space_group_name_H-M   'P 1'
#
loop_
_entity.id
_entity.type
_entity.pdbx_description
1 polymer ?
#
loop_
_entity_poly.entity_id
_entity_poly.type
_entity_poly.pdbx_seq_one_letter_code
_entity_poly.pdbx_strand_id
1 'polypeptide(L)'
;MAVQRTGTRIEIHKLGNLRLFREDMEDIANALAELGDLEIICDNTYRADRGEDFSGLPERIESLQYVVAVDDVRSAVRDPRRIEVELSRWTSYVRLVEPDVLCEGILSRIRTVVSRPSRRRININHRGLMAAHTIFTLGLAAVTAAQGATWIITNKISSGGINYLIAPFGLWVAVSLGLMFLLARGRGPRVSLRNYYRSDRPSFWRRTRDDWLVQIIGGALFLVLGFILGKVAS
;
A
#
# COMPACT_ATOMS: atom_id res chain seq x y z
N MET A 1 35.36 -14.25 39.88
CA MET A 1 35.26 -14.12 38.41
C MET A 1 34.32 -12.97 38.10
N ALA A 2 34.86 -11.81 37.70
CA ALA A 2 34.05 -10.70 37.23
C ALA A 2 33.74 -10.94 35.75
N VAL A 3 32.49 -11.28 35.45
CA VAL A 3 32.02 -11.39 34.07
C VAL A 3 31.91 -9.97 33.52
N GLN A 4 32.79 -9.61 32.60
CA GLN A 4 32.71 -8.36 31.85
C GLN A 4 31.39 -8.37 31.06
N ARG A 5 30.48 -7.44 31.35
CA ARG A 5 29.27 -7.25 30.53
C ARG A 5 29.71 -6.76 29.15
N THR A 6 29.54 -7.61 28.14
CA THR A 6 29.43 -7.22 26.74
C THR A 6 28.27 -6.22 26.59
N GLY A 7 28.43 -5.23 25.71
CA GLY A 7 27.55 -4.05 25.65
C GLY A 7 26.05 -4.33 25.52
N THR A 8 25.24 -3.28 25.68
CA THR A 8 23.78 -3.32 25.69
C THR A 8 23.22 -4.17 24.53
N ARG A 9 22.46 -5.23 24.84
CA ARG A 9 21.85 -6.12 23.84
C ARG A 9 20.71 -5.39 23.13
N ILE A 10 20.80 -5.23 21.82
CA ILE A 10 19.78 -4.57 21.01
C ILE A 10 19.26 -5.55 19.97
N GLU A 11 17.93 -5.70 19.88
CA GLU A 11 17.27 -6.51 18.86
C GLU A 11 16.31 -5.66 18.03
N ILE A 12 16.34 -5.85 16.72
CA ILE A 12 15.48 -5.11 15.78
C ILE A 12 14.64 -6.10 14.99
N HIS A 13 13.32 -5.99 15.15
CA HIS A 13 12.33 -6.87 14.56
C HIS A 13 11.49 -6.11 13.54
N LYS A 14 11.62 -6.45 12.25
CA LYS A 14 10.84 -5.80 11.18
C LYS A 14 9.41 -6.33 11.16
N LEU A 15 8.44 -5.43 11.10
CA LEU A 15 7.01 -5.77 11.08
C LEU A 15 6.44 -5.93 9.66
N GLY A 16 7.12 -5.39 8.64
CA GLY A 16 6.76 -5.56 7.24
C GLY A 16 5.72 -4.58 6.74
N ASN A 17 4.87 -5.01 5.80
CA ASN A 17 3.84 -4.12 5.23
C ASN A 17 2.61 -4.11 6.14
N LEU A 18 2.27 -2.94 6.67
CA LEU A 18 1.26 -2.78 7.70
C LEU A 18 0.10 -1.90 7.22
N ARG A 19 -1.08 -2.21 7.72
CA ARG A 19 -2.24 -1.34 7.62
C ARG A 19 -2.95 -1.36 8.96
N LEU A 20 -2.77 -0.31 9.72
CA LEU A 20 -3.28 -0.19 11.08
C LEU A 20 -4.41 0.82 11.10
N PHE A 21 -5.50 0.42 11.75
CA PHE A 21 -6.61 1.30 12.08
C PHE A 21 -6.45 1.82 13.51
N ARG A 22 -7.33 2.72 13.93
CA ARG A 22 -7.29 3.30 15.28
C ARG A 22 -7.29 2.22 16.35
N GLU A 23 -8.21 1.27 16.27
CA GLU A 23 -8.29 0.10 17.17
C GLU A 23 -6.98 -0.72 17.25
N ASP A 24 -6.25 -0.88 16.12
CA ASP A 24 -5.01 -1.65 16.11
C ASP A 24 -3.86 -0.84 16.75
N MET A 25 -3.88 0.49 16.60
CA MET A 25 -2.92 1.40 17.26
C MET A 25 -3.19 1.46 18.77
N GLU A 26 -4.45 1.51 19.18
CA GLU A 26 -4.91 1.40 20.58
C GLU A 26 -4.46 0.08 21.20
N ASP A 27 -4.67 -1.05 20.51
CA ASP A 27 -4.25 -2.36 21.00
C ASP A 27 -2.72 -2.47 21.18
N ILE A 28 -1.93 -1.85 20.29
CA ILE A 28 -0.46 -1.79 20.42
C ILE A 28 -0.07 -0.90 21.60
N ALA A 29 -0.67 0.27 21.73
CA ALA A 29 -0.43 1.20 22.84
C ALA A 29 -0.73 0.52 24.19
N ASN A 30 -1.88 -0.13 24.30
CA ASN A 30 -2.30 -0.83 25.51
C ASN A 30 -1.36 -1.99 25.86
N ALA A 31 -0.92 -2.77 24.87
CA ALA A 31 0.06 -3.83 25.11
C ALA A 31 1.42 -3.28 25.57
N LEU A 32 1.82 -2.11 25.10
CA LEU A 32 3.06 -1.44 25.49
C LEU A 32 2.96 -0.77 26.86
N ALA A 33 1.81 -0.19 27.21
CA ALA A 33 1.57 0.42 28.53
C ALA A 33 1.65 -0.59 29.69
N GLU A 34 1.50 -1.89 29.42
CA GLU A 34 1.70 -2.95 30.43
C GLU A 34 3.17 -3.05 30.92
N LEU A 35 4.14 -2.53 30.16
CA LEU A 35 5.56 -2.53 30.52
C LEU A 35 5.95 -1.40 31.48
N GLY A 36 5.28 -0.26 31.40
CA GLY A 36 5.70 0.96 32.10
C GLY A 36 5.18 2.22 31.43
N ASP A 37 5.91 3.31 31.63
CA ASP A 37 5.51 4.64 31.16
C ASP A 37 5.62 4.72 29.64
N LEU A 38 4.46 4.76 29.00
CA LEU A 38 4.30 4.86 27.56
C LEU A 38 4.38 6.32 27.12
N GLU A 39 5.20 6.59 26.11
CA GLU A 39 5.20 7.83 25.34
C GLU A 39 4.84 7.51 23.89
N ILE A 40 3.78 8.14 23.40
CA ILE A 40 3.30 8.06 22.02
C ILE A 40 3.65 9.38 21.35
N ILE A 41 4.47 9.34 20.31
CA ILE A 41 4.87 10.51 19.53
C ILE A 41 4.31 10.36 18.11
N CYS A 42 3.47 11.30 17.70
CA CYS A 42 2.87 11.32 16.36
C CYS A 42 3.34 12.55 15.59
N ASP A 43 3.87 12.34 14.38
CA ASP A 43 4.33 13.38 13.45
C ASP A 43 5.20 14.48 14.11
N ASN A 44 5.96 14.14 15.17
CA ASN A 44 6.77 15.04 16.02
C ASN A 44 6.02 16.23 16.66
N THR A 45 4.69 16.30 16.54
CA THR A 45 3.87 17.44 16.99
C THR A 45 2.93 17.07 18.12
N TYR A 46 2.58 15.79 18.22
CA TYR A 46 1.64 15.29 19.20
C TYR A 46 2.31 14.29 20.13
N ARG A 47 2.01 14.41 21.43
CA ARG A 47 2.48 13.51 22.48
C ARG A 47 1.30 13.06 23.32
N ALA A 48 1.22 11.76 23.59
CA ALA A 48 0.24 11.17 24.49
C ALA A 48 0.87 10.04 25.29
N ASP A 49 0.25 9.67 26.40
CA ASP A 49 0.68 8.57 27.28
C ASP A 49 -0.33 7.41 27.31
N ARG A 50 -1.50 7.57 26.67
CA ARG A 50 -2.57 6.58 26.64
C ARG A 50 -3.00 6.24 25.23
N GLY A 51 -3.45 5.00 25.04
CA GLY A 51 -4.02 4.54 23.78
C GLY A 51 -5.28 5.30 23.38
N GLU A 52 -6.11 5.75 24.32
CA GLU A 52 -7.40 6.41 24.01
C GLU A 52 -7.26 7.80 23.37
N ASP A 53 -6.08 8.41 23.49
CA ASP A 53 -5.79 9.78 23.10
C ASP A 53 -5.65 9.97 21.58
N PHE A 54 -5.85 8.93 20.76
CA PHE A 54 -5.81 9.09 19.30
C PHE A 54 -6.96 9.93 18.73
N SER A 55 -8.00 10.26 19.52
CA SER A 55 -9.18 11.00 19.02
C SER A 55 -8.87 12.37 18.41
N GLY A 56 -7.81 13.05 18.86
CA GLY A 56 -7.41 14.37 18.36
C GLY A 56 -6.53 14.37 17.12
N LEU A 57 -6.12 13.19 16.63
CA LEU A 57 -5.18 13.08 15.50
C LEU A 57 -5.86 13.19 14.12
N PRO A 58 -5.13 13.61 13.07
CA PRO A 58 -5.64 13.60 11.71
C PRO A 58 -6.02 12.19 11.25
N GLU A 59 -6.99 12.07 10.33
CA GLU A 59 -7.46 10.78 9.79
C GLU A 59 -6.32 9.93 9.21
N ARG A 60 -5.29 10.59 8.66
CA ARG A 60 -4.11 9.94 8.09
C ARG A 60 -2.87 10.42 8.83
N ILE A 61 -2.24 9.49 9.56
CA ILE A 61 -1.00 9.70 10.30
C ILE A 61 0.19 9.34 9.39
N GLU A 62 1.26 10.13 9.40
CA GLU A 62 2.45 9.87 8.57
C GLU A 62 3.51 9.04 9.30
N SER A 63 3.76 9.37 10.56
CA SER A 63 4.64 8.66 11.46
C SER A 63 4.05 8.56 12.87
N LEU A 64 4.30 7.42 13.49
CA LEU A 64 3.90 7.12 14.85
C LEU A 64 5.02 6.33 15.52
N GLN A 65 5.47 6.82 16.66
CA GLN A 65 6.50 6.21 17.47
C GLN A 65 5.93 5.94 18.85
N TYR A 66 6.15 4.74 19.36
CA TYR A 66 5.90 4.38 20.75
C TYR A 66 7.23 4.16 21.42
N VAL A 67 7.42 4.75 22.60
CA VAL A 67 8.59 4.56 23.43
C VAL A 67 8.10 4.17 24.81
N VAL A 68 8.57 3.04 25.32
CA VAL A 68 8.33 2.65 26.70
C VAL A 68 9.66 2.46 27.39
N ALA A 69 9.86 3.17 28.50
CA ALA A 69 10.96 2.92 29.41
C ALA A 69 10.43 2.08 30.58
N VAL A 70 11.14 1.00 30.90
CA VAL A 70 10.85 0.19 32.07
C VAL A 70 11.81 0.64 33.17
N ASP A 71 11.28 1.41 34.11
CA ASP A 71 12.02 1.84 35.29
C ASP A 71 12.18 0.67 36.27
N ASP A 72 13.27 -0.07 36.09
CA ASP A 72 13.65 -1.12 37.04
C ASP A 72 14.35 -0.50 38.24
N VAL A 73 13.57 -0.16 39.28
CA VAL A 73 14.03 0.42 40.57
C VAL A 73 15.17 -0.40 41.22
N ARG A 74 15.35 -1.67 40.82
CA ARG A 74 16.39 -2.56 41.35
C ARG A 74 17.69 -2.58 40.55
N SER A 75 17.71 -1.97 39.38
CA SER A 75 18.84 -2.05 38.46
C SER A 75 19.57 -0.71 38.39
N ALA A 76 20.75 -0.62 39.01
CA ALA A 76 21.73 0.45 38.78
C ALA A 76 22.36 0.35 37.36
N VAL A 77 21.55 -0.01 36.36
CA VAL A 77 21.95 -0.20 34.97
C VAL A 77 21.89 1.16 34.29
N ARG A 78 22.98 1.49 33.60
CA ARG A 78 23.22 2.83 33.01
C ARG A 78 22.29 3.15 31.82
N ASP A 79 21.71 2.12 31.21
CA ASP A 79 20.72 2.22 30.14
C ASP A 79 19.42 1.54 30.59
N PRO A 80 18.27 2.25 30.67
CA PRO A 80 17.01 1.63 31.01
C PRO A 80 16.57 0.65 29.93
N ARG A 81 15.91 -0.44 30.35
CA ARG A 81 15.22 -1.36 29.43
C ARG A 81 14.17 -0.56 28.68
N ARG A 82 14.11 -0.72 27.36
CA ARG A 82 13.16 0.02 26.53
C ARG A 82 12.69 -0.77 25.34
N ILE A 83 11.42 -0.55 25.00
CA ILE A 83 10.81 -0.98 23.76
C ILE A 83 10.47 0.27 22.95
N GLU A 84 11.00 0.35 21.74
CA GLU A 84 10.67 1.39 20.76
C GLU A 84 9.93 0.74 19.59
N VAL A 85 8.75 1.24 19.25
CA VAL A 85 8.02 0.83 18.05
C VAL A 85 7.97 2.02 17.12
N GLU A 86 8.60 1.91 15.95
CA GLU A 86 8.58 2.96 14.94
C GLU A 86 7.74 2.52 13.75
N LEU A 87 6.72 3.32 13.42
CA LEU A 87 5.81 3.13 12.32
C LEU A 87 5.79 4.39 11.46
N SER A 88 6.46 4.37 10.31
CA SER A 88 6.38 5.43 9.31
C SER A 88 5.89 4.87 7.98
N ARG A 89 5.57 5.74 7.02
CA ARG A 89 5.21 5.33 5.64
C ARG A 89 6.15 4.26 5.03
N TRP A 90 7.43 4.24 5.41
CA TRP A 90 8.47 3.41 4.81
C TRP A 90 9.16 2.45 5.77
N THR A 91 9.12 2.73 7.07
CA THR A 91 9.76 1.94 8.13
C THR A 91 8.72 1.36 9.08
N SER A 92 8.92 0.11 9.49
CA SER A 92 8.10 -0.56 10.48
C SER A 92 8.95 -1.57 11.24
N TYR A 93 9.30 -1.23 12.47
CA TYR A 93 10.09 -2.12 13.31
C TYR A 93 9.81 -1.92 14.78
N VAL A 94 10.14 -2.95 15.55
CA VAL A 94 10.23 -2.92 17.00
C VAL A 94 11.69 -3.07 17.37
N ARG A 95 12.20 -2.16 18.18
CA ARG A 95 13.55 -2.21 18.74
C ARG A 95 13.44 -2.51 20.23
N LEU A 96 14.08 -3.59 20.65
CA LEU A 96 14.18 -4.02 22.03
C LEU A 96 15.58 -3.74 22.54
N VAL A 97 15.69 -3.13 23.72
CA VAL A 97 16.96 -2.87 24.40
C VAL A 97 16.95 -3.59 25.73
N GLU A 98 17.88 -4.52 25.90
CA GLU A 98 17.92 -5.50 26.99
C GLU A 98 16.61 -6.30 27.12
N PRO A 99 16.22 -7.07 26.09
CA PRO A 99 14.95 -7.79 26.08
C PRO A 99 14.87 -8.84 27.20
N ASP A 100 13.73 -8.89 27.86
CA ASP A 100 13.34 -9.95 28.78
C ASP A 100 12.12 -10.74 28.27
N VAL A 101 11.67 -11.71 29.07
CA VAL A 101 10.52 -12.58 28.71
C VAL A 101 9.24 -11.77 28.52
N LEU A 102 9.08 -10.66 29.26
CA LEU A 102 7.91 -9.80 29.16
C LEU A 102 7.95 -8.99 27.85
N CYS A 103 9.12 -8.46 27.49
CA CYS A 103 9.35 -7.80 26.20
C CYS A 103 9.02 -8.71 25.01
N GLU A 104 9.46 -9.98 25.06
CA GLU A 104 9.14 -10.98 24.04
C GLU A 104 7.65 -11.31 23.96
N GLY A 105 6.98 -11.39 25.12
CA GLY A 105 5.52 -11.57 25.19
C GLY A 105 4.75 -10.42 24.52
N ILE A 106 5.19 -9.18 24.74
CA ILE A 106 4.58 -8.01 24.12
C ILE A 106 4.91 -7.91 22.63
N LEU A 107 6.14 -8.22 22.23
CA LEU A 107 6.49 -8.35 20.81
C LEU A 107 5.58 -9.35 20.10
N SER A 108 5.28 -10.50 20.73
CA SER A 108 4.36 -11.50 20.21
C SER A 108 2.93 -10.94 20.06
N ARG A 109 2.41 -10.23 21.08
CA ARG A 109 1.08 -9.57 21.00
C ARG A 109 1.03 -8.51 19.89
N ILE A 110 2.07 -7.68 19.76
CA ILE A 110 2.19 -6.71 18.66
C ILE A 110 2.13 -7.44 17.31
N ARG A 111 2.88 -8.55 17.15
CA ARG A 111 2.83 -9.41 15.95
C ARG A 111 1.43 -9.96 15.68
N THR A 112 0.69 -10.36 16.71
CA THR A 112 -0.71 -10.80 16.58
C THR A 112 -1.63 -9.67 16.09
N VAL A 113 -1.50 -8.46 16.65
CA VAL A 113 -2.29 -7.30 16.22
C VAL A 113 -1.96 -6.95 14.76
N VAL A 114 -0.68 -6.87 14.40
CA VAL A 114 -0.27 -6.50 13.03
C VAL A 114 -0.54 -7.58 11.98
N SER A 115 -0.68 -8.84 12.38
CA SER A 115 -0.98 -9.96 11.47
C SER A 115 -2.46 -10.16 11.21
N ARG A 116 -3.35 -9.43 11.91
CA ARG A 116 -4.79 -9.41 11.61
C ARG A 116 -4.98 -9.15 10.11
N PRO A 117 -5.94 -9.82 9.45
CA PRO A 117 -6.08 -9.78 8.00
C PRO A 117 -6.46 -8.38 7.50
N SER A 118 -5.45 -7.53 7.30
CA SER A 118 -5.51 -6.37 6.44
C SER A 118 -5.70 -6.92 5.03
N ARG A 119 -6.94 -6.81 4.51
CA ARG A 119 -7.35 -7.24 3.16
C ARG A 119 -6.16 -7.22 2.22
N ARG A 120 -5.67 -8.41 1.85
CA ARG A 120 -4.52 -8.60 0.96
C ARG A 120 -4.64 -7.58 -0.16
N ARG A 121 -3.62 -6.74 -0.36
CA ARG A 121 -3.46 -6.08 -1.65
C ARG A 121 -3.58 -7.22 -2.66
N ILE A 122 -4.56 -7.14 -3.57
CA ILE A 122 -4.69 -8.10 -4.64
C ILE A 122 -3.31 -8.10 -5.28
N ASN A 123 -2.56 -9.18 -5.05
CA ASN A 123 -1.24 -9.32 -5.62
C ASN A 123 -1.51 -9.68 -7.06
N ILE A 124 -1.74 -8.65 -7.87
CA ILE A 124 -1.91 -8.80 -9.30
C ILE A 124 -0.59 -9.42 -9.76
N ASN A 125 -0.62 -10.69 -10.12
CA ASN A 125 0.55 -11.39 -10.61
C ASN A 125 0.98 -10.69 -11.90
N HIS A 126 1.95 -9.79 -11.79
CA HIS A 126 2.42 -8.97 -12.90
C HIS A 126 2.85 -9.83 -14.09
N ARG A 127 3.40 -11.02 -13.84
CA ARG A 127 3.76 -11.96 -14.91
C ARG A 127 2.54 -12.49 -15.65
N GLY A 128 1.48 -12.85 -14.92
CA GLY A 128 0.22 -13.32 -15.51
C GLY A 128 -0.49 -12.21 -16.29
N LEU A 129 -0.51 -10.99 -15.74
CA LEU A 129 -1.12 -9.83 -16.41
C LEU A 129 -0.34 -9.42 -17.68
N MET A 130 0.99 -9.45 -17.64
CA MET A 130 1.82 -9.22 -18.83
C MET A 130 1.64 -10.34 -19.87
N ALA A 131 1.57 -11.60 -19.46
CA ALA A 131 1.30 -12.71 -20.38
C ALA A 131 -0.07 -12.57 -21.07
N ALA A 132 -1.12 -12.25 -20.32
CA ALA A 132 -2.46 -11.99 -20.88
C ALA A 132 -2.43 -10.80 -21.85
N HIS A 133 -1.71 -9.74 -21.51
CA HIS A 133 -1.53 -8.58 -22.38
C HIS A 133 -0.80 -8.94 -23.69
N THR A 134 0.28 -9.72 -23.62
CA THR A 134 1.02 -10.19 -24.80
C THR A 134 0.16 -11.08 -25.69
N ILE A 135 -0.59 -12.02 -25.12
CA ILE A 135 -1.50 -12.90 -25.89
C ILE A 135 -2.58 -12.06 -26.58
N PHE A 136 -3.20 -11.12 -25.86
CA PHE A 136 -4.19 -10.20 -26.43
C PHE A 136 -3.60 -9.37 -27.58
N THR A 137 -2.37 -8.86 -27.40
CA THR A 137 -1.65 -8.08 -28.41
C THR A 137 -1.37 -8.89 -29.67
N LEU A 138 -0.86 -10.12 -29.52
CA LEU A 138 -0.57 -11.02 -30.64
C LEU A 138 -1.86 -11.42 -31.38
N GLY A 139 -2.93 -11.70 -30.64
CA GLY A 139 -4.24 -12.01 -31.22
C GLY A 139 -4.80 -10.84 -32.02
N LEU A 140 -4.75 -9.62 -31.46
CA LEU A 140 -5.21 -8.42 -32.15
C LEU A 140 -4.38 -8.15 -33.41
N ALA A 141 -3.05 -8.23 -33.31
CA ALA A 141 -2.13 -8.06 -34.43
C ALA A 141 -2.42 -9.06 -35.56
N ALA A 142 -2.65 -10.33 -35.22
CA ALA A 142 -3.00 -11.38 -36.18
C ALA A 142 -4.34 -11.10 -36.88
N VAL A 143 -5.37 -10.65 -36.14
CA VAL A 143 -6.66 -10.26 -36.73
C VAL A 143 -6.50 -9.06 -37.67
N THR A 144 -5.78 -8.02 -37.27
CA THR A 144 -5.51 -6.86 -38.15
C THR A 144 -4.72 -7.24 -39.39
N ALA A 145 -3.73 -8.14 -39.28
CA ALA A 145 -2.94 -8.61 -40.41
C ALA A 145 -3.79 -9.45 -41.37
N ALA A 146 -4.63 -10.35 -40.85
CA ALA A 146 -5.54 -11.17 -41.66
C ALA A 146 -6.58 -10.31 -42.40
N GLN A 147 -7.18 -9.33 -41.72
CA GLN A 147 -8.12 -8.40 -42.33
C GLN A 147 -7.44 -7.48 -43.36
N GLY A 148 -6.26 -6.95 -43.05
CA GLY A 148 -5.46 -6.16 -43.98
C GLY A 148 -5.08 -6.95 -45.23
N ALA A 149 -4.64 -8.20 -45.08
CA ALA A 149 -4.33 -9.08 -46.21
C ALA A 149 -5.57 -9.36 -47.08
N THR A 150 -6.71 -9.65 -46.45
CA THR A 150 -7.97 -9.90 -47.17
C THR A 150 -8.42 -8.65 -47.92
N TRP A 151 -8.27 -7.46 -47.32
CA TRP A 151 -8.62 -6.17 -47.94
C TRP A 151 -7.71 -5.83 -49.14
N ILE A 152 -6.39 -6.05 -49.03
CA ILE A 152 -5.44 -5.86 -50.14
C ILE A 152 -5.79 -6.77 -51.33
N ILE A 153 -6.23 -8.00 -51.05
CA ILE A 153 -6.60 -8.98 -52.09
C ILE A 153 -7.93 -8.62 -52.76
N THR A 154 -8.86 -7.97 -52.05
CA THR A 154 -10.25 -7.80 -52.51
C THR A 154 -10.59 -6.41 -53.05
N ASN A 155 -9.89 -5.33 -52.73
CA ASN A 155 -10.27 -3.97 -53.15
C ASN A 155 -9.11 -3.13 -53.73
N LYS A 156 -9.38 -2.43 -54.85
CA LYS A 156 -8.58 -1.26 -55.28
C LYS A 156 -8.76 -0.16 -54.22
N ILE A 157 -7.67 0.12 -53.51
CA ILE A 157 -7.45 1.13 -52.46
C ILE A 157 -8.53 2.23 -52.44
N SER A 158 -9.54 2.06 -51.58
CA SER A 158 -10.40 3.16 -51.14
C SER A 158 -9.97 3.62 -49.75
N SER A 159 -10.00 4.93 -49.50
CA SER A 159 -9.53 5.57 -48.26
C SER A 159 -10.18 5.03 -46.98
N GLY A 160 -11.34 4.37 -47.08
CA GLY A 160 -12.02 3.74 -45.95
C GLY A 160 -11.29 2.55 -45.32
N GLY A 161 -10.39 1.87 -46.05
CA GLY A 161 -9.66 0.70 -45.56
C GLY A 161 -8.62 1.02 -44.47
N ILE A 162 -8.03 2.21 -44.51
CA ILE A 162 -7.00 2.65 -43.56
C ILE A 162 -7.59 2.79 -42.14
N ASN A 163 -8.85 3.21 -42.02
CA ASN A 163 -9.54 3.36 -40.74
C ASN A 163 -9.74 2.03 -40.00
N TYR A 164 -9.84 0.91 -40.71
CA TYR A 164 -9.95 -0.42 -40.10
C TYR A 164 -8.64 -0.93 -39.49
N LEU A 165 -7.49 -0.40 -39.93
CA LEU A 165 -6.18 -0.72 -39.34
C LEU A 165 -5.82 0.21 -38.17
N ILE A 166 -6.19 1.50 -38.26
CA ILE A 166 -5.83 2.51 -37.25
C ILE A 166 -6.65 2.36 -35.97
N ALA A 167 -7.97 2.10 -36.06
CA ALA A 167 -8.85 2.00 -34.91
C ALA A 167 -8.46 0.92 -33.87
N PRO A 168 -8.19 -0.35 -34.26
CA PRO A 168 -7.74 -1.36 -33.30
C PRO A 168 -6.35 -1.07 -32.73
N PHE A 169 -5.46 -0.44 -33.50
CA PHE A 169 -4.15 -0.03 -33.01
C PHE A 169 -4.25 1.09 -31.96
N GLY A 170 -5.12 2.09 -32.18
CA GLY A 170 -5.40 3.15 -31.21
C GLY A 170 -6.00 2.62 -29.91
N LEU A 171 -6.96 1.69 -29.99
CA LEU A 171 -7.51 1.01 -28.82
C LEU A 171 -6.44 0.23 -28.05
N TRP A 172 -5.56 -0.47 -28.77
CA TRP A 172 -4.45 -1.20 -28.16
C TRP A 172 -3.47 -0.28 -27.42
N VAL A 173 -3.02 0.82 -28.05
CA VAL A 173 -2.13 1.80 -27.40
C VAL A 173 -2.77 2.37 -26.14
N ALA A 174 -4.07 2.69 -26.18
CA ALA A 174 -4.79 3.19 -25.01
C ALA A 174 -4.85 2.15 -23.87
N VAL A 175 -5.14 0.88 -24.18
CA VAL A 175 -5.15 -0.21 -23.20
C VAL A 175 -3.75 -0.44 -22.62
N SER A 176 -2.71 -0.45 -23.45
CA SER A 176 -1.32 -0.62 -23.04
C SER A 176 -0.84 0.51 -22.13
N LEU A 177 -1.15 1.76 -22.47
CA LEU A 177 -0.85 2.93 -21.64
C LEU A 177 -1.62 2.91 -20.33
N GLY A 178 -2.89 2.53 -20.34
CA GLY A 178 -3.70 2.35 -19.13
C GLY A 178 -3.12 1.26 -18.21
N LEU A 179 -2.70 0.13 -18.78
CA LEU A 179 -2.06 -0.97 -18.06
C LEU A 179 -0.71 -0.54 -17.48
N MET A 180 0.11 0.15 -18.27
CA MET A 180 1.37 0.73 -17.81
C MET A 180 1.15 1.73 -16.69
N PHE A 181 0.13 2.58 -16.76
CA PHE A 181 -0.17 3.54 -15.69
C PHE A 181 -0.62 2.83 -14.40
N LEU A 182 -1.40 1.76 -14.51
CA LEU A 182 -1.79 0.92 -13.37
C LEU A 182 -0.61 0.18 -12.76
N LEU A 183 0.33 -0.29 -13.59
CA LEU A 183 1.54 -1.00 -13.17
C LEU A 183 2.63 -0.06 -12.63
N ALA A 184 2.73 1.14 -13.20
CA ALA A 184 3.66 2.19 -12.80
C ALA A 184 3.18 2.95 -11.57
N ARG A 185 1.91 2.82 -11.19
CA ARG A 185 1.40 3.22 -9.86
C ARG A 185 2.20 2.43 -8.84
N GLY A 186 3.27 3.07 -8.34
CA GLY A 186 4.36 2.43 -7.62
C GLY A 186 3.90 1.66 -6.38
N ARG A 187 4.85 0.97 -5.76
CA ARG A 187 4.62 0.28 -4.48
C ARG A 187 4.12 1.30 -3.47
N GLY A 188 2.80 1.36 -3.27
CA GLY A 188 2.17 2.23 -2.30
C GLY A 188 2.77 2.00 -0.91
N PRO A 189 2.62 2.96 0.02
CA PRO A 189 3.37 3.02 1.27
C PRO A 189 3.35 1.68 2.01
N ARG A 190 4.48 1.31 2.62
CA ARG A 190 4.62 0.02 3.32
C ARG A 190 3.71 -0.02 4.54
N VAL A 191 3.58 1.11 5.23
CA VAL A 191 2.69 1.29 6.36
C VAL A 191 1.61 2.29 6.00
N SER A 192 0.35 1.96 6.29
CA SER A 192 -0.74 2.93 6.29
C SER A 192 -1.35 2.97 7.69
N LEU A 193 -1.21 4.11 8.35
CA LEU A 193 -1.85 4.42 9.62
C LEU A 193 -3.12 5.21 9.35
N ARG A 194 -4.23 4.81 9.98
CA ARG A 194 -5.56 5.38 9.75
C ARG A 194 -6.24 5.63 11.08
N ASN A 195 -6.49 6.89 11.40
CA ASN A 195 -7.15 7.30 12.63
C ASN A 195 -8.68 7.26 12.50
N TYR A 196 -9.22 6.06 12.30
CA TYR A 196 -10.64 5.77 12.38
C TYR A 196 -10.86 4.29 12.71
N TYR A 197 -12.00 3.95 13.32
CA TYR A 197 -12.33 2.56 13.63
C TYR A 197 -12.63 1.75 12.38
N ARG A 198 -12.35 0.45 12.41
CA ARG A 198 -12.56 -0.41 11.24
C ARG A 198 -14.05 -0.50 10.86
N SER A 199 -14.94 -0.36 11.83
CA SER A 199 -16.40 -0.24 11.66
C SER A 199 -16.82 0.94 10.80
N ASP A 200 -16.13 2.06 10.94
CA ASP A 200 -16.51 3.34 10.32
C ASP A 200 -16.02 3.43 8.87
N ARG A 201 -15.24 2.43 8.44
CA ARG A 201 -14.68 2.36 7.11
C ARG A 201 -15.82 2.33 6.07
N PRO A 202 -15.91 3.32 5.16
CA PRO A 202 -16.94 3.30 4.13
C PRO A 202 -16.82 2.01 3.31
N SER A 203 -17.96 1.45 2.90
CA SER A 203 -18.02 0.20 2.15
C SER A 203 -17.13 0.27 0.90
N PHE A 204 -16.68 -0.89 0.43
CA PHE A 204 -15.84 -0.97 -0.78
C PHE A 204 -16.47 -0.20 -1.93
N TRP A 205 -17.76 -0.44 -2.17
CA TRP A 205 -18.57 0.24 -3.17
C TRP A 205 -18.56 1.77 -3.03
N ARG A 206 -18.72 2.33 -1.83
CA ARG A 206 -18.67 3.80 -1.65
C ARG A 206 -17.32 4.40 -2.04
N ARG A 207 -16.22 3.69 -1.80
CA ARG A 207 -14.87 4.17 -2.12
C ARG A 207 -14.50 4.00 -3.59
N THR A 208 -14.90 2.90 -4.21
CA THR A 208 -14.57 2.63 -5.61
C THR A 208 -15.56 3.20 -6.60
N ARG A 209 -16.77 3.56 -6.16
CA ARG A 209 -17.80 4.14 -7.05
C ARG A 209 -17.29 5.38 -7.73
N ASP A 210 -16.72 6.31 -6.98
CA ASP A 210 -16.29 7.60 -7.51
C ASP A 210 -15.06 7.42 -8.43
N ASP A 211 -14.11 6.55 -8.05
CA ASP A 211 -12.98 6.16 -8.91
C ASP A 211 -13.44 5.51 -10.24
N TRP A 212 -14.43 4.61 -10.18
CA TRP A 212 -15.00 3.96 -11.36
C TRP A 212 -15.74 4.97 -12.24
N LEU A 213 -16.52 5.87 -11.64
CA LEU A 213 -17.23 6.93 -12.35
C LEU A 213 -16.25 7.82 -13.12
N VAL A 214 -15.18 8.28 -12.46
CA VAL A 214 -14.15 9.11 -13.09
C VAL A 214 -13.47 8.37 -14.25
N GLN A 215 -13.15 7.08 -14.07
CA GLN A 215 -12.53 6.27 -15.13
C GLN A 215 -13.48 6.02 -16.31
N ILE A 216 -14.76 5.73 -16.06
CA ILE A 216 -15.76 5.50 -17.10
C ILE A 216 -16.02 6.79 -17.88
N ILE A 217 -16.23 7.91 -17.19
CA ILE A 217 -16.46 9.22 -17.83
C ILE A 217 -15.23 9.65 -18.62
N GLY A 218 -14.03 9.55 -18.02
CA GLY A 218 -12.78 9.85 -18.70
C GLY A 218 -12.57 8.99 -19.94
N GLY A 219 -12.77 7.67 -19.82
CA GLY A 219 -12.69 6.74 -20.95
C GLY A 219 -13.67 7.06 -22.07
N ALA A 220 -14.93 7.39 -21.72
CA ALA A 220 -15.94 7.79 -22.69
C ALA A 220 -15.55 9.09 -23.42
N LEU A 221 -15.03 10.09 -22.70
CA LEU A 221 -14.57 11.36 -23.29
C LEU A 221 -13.40 11.14 -24.26
N PHE A 222 -12.41 10.33 -23.89
CA PHE A 222 -11.29 9.99 -24.79
C PHE A 222 -11.75 9.22 -26.02
N LEU A 223 -12.75 8.34 -25.90
CA LEU A 223 -13.33 7.61 -27.03
C LEU A 223 -14.02 8.58 -28.00
N VAL A 224 -14.82 9.52 -27.49
CA VAL A 224 -15.48 10.56 -28.30
C VAL A 224 -14.45 11.46 -28.99
N LEU A 225 -13.44 11.94 -28.26
CA LEU A 225 -12.34 12.74 -28.82
C LEU A 225 -11.58 11.99 -29.91
N GLY A 226 -11.24 10.72 -29.67
CA GLY A 226 -10.58 9.87 -30.65
C GLY A 226 -11.42 9.69 -31.92
N PHE A 227 -12.74 9.51 -31.78
CA PHE A 227 -13.66 9.43 -32.91
C PHE A 227 -13.70 10.75 -33.72
N ILE A 228 -13.80 11.90 -33.06
CA ILE A 228 -13.81 13.22 -33.72
C ILE A 228 -12.49 13.47 -34.46
N LEU A 229 -11.35 13.25 -33.80
CA LEU A 229 -10.03 13.41 -34.43
C LEU A 229 -9.85 12.48 -35.62
N GLY A 230 -10.31 11.23 -35.50
CA GLY A 230 -10.31 10.28 -36.62
C GLY A 230 -11.16 10.75 -37.80
N LYS A 231 -12.31 11.40 -37.54
CA LYS A 231 -13.17 11.99 -38.57
C LYS A 231 -12.59 13.24 -39.23
N VAL A 232 -11.83 14.06 -38.49
CA VAL A 232 -11.19 15.27 -39.03
C VAL A 232 -9.95 14.92 -39.86
N ALA A 233 -9.25 13.85 -39.50
CA ALA A 233 -8.05 13.40 -40.21
C ALA A 233 -8.33 12.54 -41.46
N SER A 234 -9.58 12.08 -41.64
CA SER A 234 -10.03 11.26 -42.79
C SER A 234 -10.69 12.09 -43.87
#